data_AF-A0A925BMU7-F1
#
_entry.id   AF-A0A925BMU7-F1
#
_cell.length_a   1.000
_cell.length_b   1.000
_cell.length_c   1.000
_cell.angle_alpha   90.00
_cell.angle_beta   90.00
_cell.angle_gamma   90.00
#
_symmetry.space_group_name_H-M   'P 1'
#
loop_
_entity.id
_entity.type
_entity.pdbx_description
1 polymer ?
#
loop_
_entity_poly.entity_id
_entity_poly.type
_entity_poly.pdbx_seq_one_letter_code
_entity_poly.pdbx_strand_id
1 'polypeptide(L)'
;MRFNNWMLLLLLGLLVPSLVHADDALTIARVERWSSVFAESETRWTYRFSAEQPFRDRVAWRLTANQRTLASGELQARGEADKPGEVTVPLRWPKVKEGTALAAQLIVSAGEVRHEQTVWIFSRDPFADRHEWLQSLKLSVFDPPGETLKMLKDSDVPHERLRTREAVDDVTEGIVIVGEGVSLKKHDGLIDDLRSLAARGVPVLCLASADGEFSFPSDKPLAASVQLRRSDVIRELDKRLDTAMWPTGASQLRGLRVTSASDDVVATISDDANAWPWAEWDYETGPMSDPAKMDLSRPRFIWCGFGIVTAWDDGPTPRYLFVKLLERLSTNSDTLSKSAATR
;
A
#
# COMPACT_ATOMS: atom_id res chain seq x y z
N MET A 1 15.49 -28.48 57.37
CA MET A 1 14.03 -28.21 57.30
C MET A 1 13.50 -29.02 56.11
N ARG A 2 12.94 -30.23 56.16
CA ARG A 2 11.97 -30.96 57.03
C ARG A 2 10.57 -30.34 57.14
N PHE A 3 9.59 -31.13 56.66
CA PHE A 3 8.12 -31.08 56.75
C PHE A 3 7.41 -30.08 55.80
N ASN A 4 6.30 -30.38 55.12
CA ASN A 4 5.26 -31.39 55.36
C ASN A 4 4.47 -31.76 54.09
N ASN A 5 4.16 -33.05 53.96
CA ASN A 5 2.94 -33.55 53.31
C ASN A 5 1.71 -33.04 54.06
N TRP A 6 0.56 -32.86 53.41
CA TRP A 6 -0.75 -33.42 53.80
C TRP A 6 -1.91 -32.94 52.90
N MET A 7 -2.78 -33.91 52.61
CA MET A 7 -4.25 -33.81 52.49
C MET A 7 -4.93 -33.72 51.12
N LEU A 8 -5.36 -34.91 50.68
CA LEU A 8 -6.61 -35.27 50.00
C LEU A 8 -7.68 -34.18 49.85
N LEU A 9 -8.22 -34.05 48.64
CA LEU A 9 -9.67 -34.09 48.43
C LEU A 9 -9.99 -34.57 47.00
N LEU A 10 -10.40 -35.84 46.92
CA LEU A 10 -11.06 -36.47 45.77
C LEU A 10 -12.44 -35.83 45.59
N LEU A 11 -12.62 -35.07 44.52
CA LEU A 11 -13.92 -34.62 44.03
C LEU A 11 -14.17 -35.29 42.68
N LEU A 12 -14.82 -36.46 42.75
CA LEU A 12 -15.38 -37.17 41.60
C LEU A 12 -16.62 -36.40 41.14
N GLY A 13 -16.41 -35.34 40.35
CA GLY A 13 -17.49 -34.67 39.63
C GLY A 13 -17.85 -35.48 38.40
N LEU A 14 -19.08 -35.99 38.35
CA LEU A 14 -19.72 -36.51 37.14
C LEU A 14 -19.70 -35.41 36.06
N LEU A 15 -18.70 -35.45 35.18
CA LEU A 15 -18.72 -34.78 33.89
C LEU A 15 -19.73 -35.51 33.02
N VAL A 16 -20.98 -35.03 33.02
CA VAL A 16 -21.87 -35.26 31.89
C VAL A 16 -21.17 -34.63 30.69
N PRO A 17 -20.79 -35.39 29.64
CA PRO A 17 -20.36 -34.77 28.41
C PRO A 17 -21.57 -34.02 27.88
N SER A 18 -21.57 -32.69 28.03
CA SER A 18 -22.37 -31.85 27.15
C SER A 18 -21.91 -32.23 25.75
N LEU A 19 -22.74 -33.00 25.03
CA LEU A 19 -22.71 -33.03 23.58
C LEU A 19 -22.96 -31.59 23.17
N VAL A 20 -21.89 -30.82 23.09
CA VAL A 20 -21.80 -29.68 22.19
C VAL A 20 -22.07 -30.32 20.84
N HIS A 21 -23.33 -30.26 20.38
CA HIS A 21 -23.60 -30.36 18.96
C HIS A 21 -22.66 -29.33 18.34
N ALA A 22 -21.63 -29.83 17.64
CA ALA A 22 -20.99 -29.01 16.63
C ALA A 22 -22.13 -28.69 15.68
N ASP A 23 -22.74 -27.51 15.87
CA ASP A 23 -23.78 -27.00 14.99
C ASP A 23 -23.21 -27.12 13.57
N ASP A 24 -24.02 -27.68 12.66
CA ASP A 24 -23.85 -27.70 11.21
C ASP A 24 -23.80 -26.24 10.70
N ALA A 25 -22.76 -25.50 11.09
CA ALA A 25 -22.75 -24.06 11.03
C ALA A 25 -22.39 -23.66 9.61
N LEU A 26 -23.38 -23.14 8.88
CA LEU A 26 -23.14 -22.39 7.66
C LEU A 26 -22.04 -21.35 7.90
N THR A 27 -21.03 -21.30 7.04
CA THR A 27 -19.94 -20.31 7.11
C THR A 27 -19.97 -19.42 5.90
N ILE A 28 -19.63 -18.14 6.10
CA ILE A 28 -19.57 -17.14 5.03
C ILE A 28 -18.13 -16.67 4.89
N ALA A 29 -17.54 -16.90 3.72
CA ALA A 29 -16.20 -16.43 3.38
C ALA A 29 -16.25 -15.59 2.11
N ARG A 30 -15.59 -14.44 2.12
CA ARG A 30 -15.41 -13.63 0.92
C ARG A 30 -14.33 -14.23 0.02
N VAL A 31 -14.54 -14.16 -1.29
CA VAL A 31 -13.57 -14.61 -2.30
C VAL A 31 -12.55 -13.52 -2.59
N GLU A 32 -13.00 -12.29 -2.87
CA GLU A 32 -12.12 -11.15 -3.13
C GLU A 32 -11.33 -10.78 -1.86
N ARG A 33 -10.08 -10.37 -2.00
CA ARG A 33 -9.26 -9.95 -0.84
C ARG A 33 -9.10 -8.43 -0.72
N TRP A 34 -9.47 -7.67 -1.75
CA TRP A 34 -9.41 -6.21 -1.80
C TRP A 34 -10.57 -5.54 -1.07
N SER A 35 -10.36 -4.37 -0.49
CA SER A 35 -11.29 -3.59 0.33
C SER A 35 -11.38 -2.12 -0.08
N SER A 36 -10.76 -1.72 -1.18
CA SER A 36 -10.74 -0.36 -1.72
C SER A 36 -11.34 -0.32 -3.13
N VAL A 37 -12.16 0.69 -3.38
CA VAL A 37 -12.90 0.88 -4.64
C VAL A 37 -12.97 2.36 -5.01
N PHE A 38 -13.17 2.65 -6.29
CA PHE A 38 -13.51 4.00 -6.70
C PHE A 38 -14.99 4.30 -6.47
N ALA A 39 -15.28 5.53 -6.05
CA ALA A 39 -16.62 6.08 -6.07
C ALA A 39 -17.23 6.03 -7.48
N GLU A 40 -18.56 5.93 -7.54
CA GLU A 40 -19.33 5.89 -8.79
C GLU A 40 -18.97 4.75 -9.75
N SER A 41 -18.19 3.75 -9.28
CA SER A 41 -17.93 2.52 -10.01
C SER A 41 -18.94 1.42 -9.67
N GLU A 42 -19.01 0.41 -10.53
CA GLU A 42 -19.75 -0.82 -10.28
C GLU A 42 -18.76 -1.96 -10.03
N THR A 43 -19.00 -2.77 -9.00
CA THR A 43 -18.18 -3.95 -8.71
C THR A 43 -19.03 -5.16 -8.38
N ARG A 44 -18.43 -6.35 -8.44
CA ARG A 44 -19.06 -7.62 -8.10
C ARG A 44 -18.25 -8.29 -6.99
N TRP A 45 -18.93 -8.64 -5.90
CA TRP A 45 -18.32 -9.25 -4.73
C TRP A 45 -18.87 -10.64 -4.52
N THR A 46 -18.00 -11.63 -4.51
CA THR A 46 -18.36 -13.04 -4.42
C THR A 46 -18.16 -13.54 -3.00
N TYR A 47 -19.23 -14.13 -2.48
CA TYR A 47 -19.24 -14.78 -1.18
C TYR A 47 -19.45 -16.26 -1.36
N ARG A 48 -18.59 -17.03 -0.72
CA ARG A 48 -18.65 -18.48 -0.60
C ARG A 48 -19.33 -18.87 0.69
N PHE A 49 -20.28 -19.78 0.57
CA PHE A 49 -21.10 -20.32 1.65
C PHE A 49 -20.82 -21.82 1.76
N SER A 50 -20.34 -22.28 2.91
CA SER A 50 -20.00 -23.68 3.16
C SER A 50 -20.76 -24.20 4.38
N ALA A 51 -21.35 -25.40 4.28
CA ALA A 51 -22.07 -26.07 5.36
C ALA A 51 -21.88 -27.58 5.23
N GLU A 52 -22.00 -28.32 6.35
CA GLU A 52 -21.86 -29.79 6.38
C GLU A 52 -23.06 -30.52 5.77
N GLN A 53 -24.19 -29.83 5.59
CA GLN A 53 -25.40 -30.34 4.97
C GLN A 53 -25.81 -29.49 3.77
N PRO A 54 -26.54 -30.06 2.79
CA PRO A 54 -27.11 -29.27 1.71
C PRO A 54 -28.01 -28.15 2.26
N PHE A 55 -27.84 -26.94 1.74
CA PHE A 55 -28.54 -25.77 2.22
C PHE A 55 -29.16 -24.98 1.06
N ARG A 56 -30.21 -24.22 1.39
CA ARG A 56 -30.87 -23.29 0.49
C ARG A 56 -31.37 -22.09 1.29
N ASP A 57 -30.52 -21.08 1.39
CA ASP A 57 -30.76 -19.93 2.26
C ASP A 57 -30.88 -18.63 1.50
N ARG A 58 -31.73 -17.76 2.03
CA ARG A 58 -31.83 -16.36 1.60
C ARG A 58 -30.64 -15.61 2.17
N VAL A 59 -29.84 -15.06 1.27
CA VAL A 59 -28.71 -14.18 1.61
C VAL A 59 -29.19 -12.75 1.56
N ALA A 60 -29.23 -12.08 2.70
CA ALA A 60 -29.43 -10.63 2.76
C ALA A 60 -28.07 -9.93 2.78
N TRP A 61 -27.98 -8.80 2.09
CA TRP A 61 -26.80 -7.95 2.14
C TRP A 61 -27.18 -6.48 2.33
N ARG A 62 -26.30 -5.74 3.00
CA ARG A 62 -26.47 -4.32 3.27
C ARG A 62 -25.13 -3.61 3.21
N LEU A 63 -25.09 -2.50 2.50
CA LEU A 63 -24.00 -1.55 2.51
C LEU A 63 -24.41 -0.34 3.35
N THR A 64 -23.63 -0.01 4.37
CA THR A 64 -23.89 1.13 5.26
C THR A 64 -22.69 2.06 5.34
N ALA A 65 -22.91 3.36 5.48
CA ALA A 65 -21.87 4.34 5.81
C ALA A 65 -22.49 5.42 6.69
N ASN A 66 -21.74 5.90 7.70
CA ASN A 66 -22.22 6.94 8.63
C ASN A 66 -23.62 6.65 9.20
N GLN A 67 -23.85 5.40 9.64
CA GLN A 67 -25.13 4.91 10.19
C GLN A 67 -26.32 4.94 9.22
N ARG A 68 -26.09 5.18 7.92
CA ARG A 68 -27.13 5.17 6.88
C ARG A 68 -26.94 3.98 5.95
N THR A 69 -28.04 3.35 5.55
CA THR A 69 -28.03 2.33 4.49
C THR A 69 -27.87 3.02 3.14
N LEU A 70 -26.80 2.69 2.43
CA LEU A 70 -26.52 3.18 1.08
C LEU A 70 -27.18 2.29 0.03
N ALA A 71 -27.13 0.98 0.24
CA ALA A 71 -27.74 -0.02 -0.62
C ALA A 71 -28.04 -1.29 0.19
N SER A 72 -29.00 -2.08 -0.26
CA SER A 72 -29.29 -3.41 0.30
C SER A 72 -29.97 -4.27 -0.74
N GLY A 73 -29.93 -5.57 -0.55
CA GLY A 73 -30.63 -6.50 -1.42
C GLY A 73 -30.60 -7.90 -0.85
N GLU A 74 -31.17 -8.81 -1.62
CA GLU A 74 -31.29 -10.20 -1.23
C GLU A 74 -31.06 -11.10 -2.43
N LEU A 75 -30.44 -12.24 -2.16
CA LEU A 75 -30.05 -13.25 -3.14
C LEU A 75 -30.37 -14.62 -2.55
N GLN A 76 -30.25 -15.66 -3.38
CA GLN A 76 -30.41 -17.04 -2.95
C GLN A 76 -29.07 -17.75 -3.06
N ALA A 77 -28.64 -18.37 -1.95
CA ALA A 77 -27.51 -19.29 -1.95
C ALA A 77 -28.02 -20.73 -1.92
N ARG A 78 -27.32 -21.60 -2.63
CA ARG A 78 -27.52 -23.05 -2.55
C ARG A 78 -26.15 -23.73 -2.59
N GLY A 79 -25.99 -24.76 -1.78
CA GLY A 79 -24.79 -25.59 -1.75
C GLY A 79 -25.10 -27.00 -1.29
N GLU A 80 -24.13 -27.88 -1.42
CA GLU A 80 -24.16 -29.28 -0.99
C GLU A 80 -23.12 -29.48 0.12
N ALA A 81 -23.20 -30.58 0.88
CA ALA A 81 -22.34 -30.88 2.05
C ALA A 81 -20.83 -30.68 1.79
N ASP A 82 -20.36 -30.97 0.58
CA ASP A 82 -18.95 -30.85 0.19
C ASP A 82 -18.71 -29.84 -0.95
N LYS A 83 -19.75 -29.09 -1.34
CA LYS A 83 -19.69 -28.15 -2.46
C LYS A 83 -20.22 -26.78 -2.05
N PRO A 84 -19.31 -25.82 -1.79
CA PRO A 84 -19.71 -24.48 -1.39
C PRO A 84 -20.64 -23.83 -2.41
N GLY A 85 -21.68 -23.15 -1.91
CA GLY A 85 -22.48 -22.23 -2.71
C GLY A 85 -21.74 -20.91 -2.91
N GLU A 86 -21.92 -20.27 -4.06
CA GLU A 86 -21.37 -18.94 -4.31
C GLU A 86 -22.49 -17.95 -4.69
N VAL A 87 -22.41 -16.74 -4.14
CA VAL A 87 -23.32 -15.64 -4.42
C VAL A 87 -22.52 -14.40 -4.76
N THR A 88 -22.89 -13.73 -5.84
CA THR A 88 -22.28 -12.47 -6.26
C THR A 88 -23.19 -11.29 -5.93
N VAL A 89 -22.72 -10.39 -5.07
CA VAL A 89 -23.38 -9.14 -4.71
C VAL A 89 -22.95 -8.04 -5.69
N PRO A 90 -23.87 -7.50 -6.52
CA PRO A 90 -23.57 -6.34 -7.36
C PRO A 90 -23.64 -5.06 -6.51
N LEU A 91 -22.58 -4.26 -6.54
CA LEU A 91 -22.49 -3.01 -5.77
C LEU A 91 -22.21 -1.83 -6.68
N ARG A 92 -23.04 -0.79 -6.52
CA ARG A 92 -22.82 0.55 -7.08
C ARG A 92 -22.34 1.45 -5.96
N TRP A 93 -21.14 2.01 -6.11
CA TRP A 93 -20.55 2.82 -5.06
C TRP A 93 -21.06 4.25 -5.10
N PRO A 94 -21.41 4.85 -3.95
CA PRO A 94 -21.89 6.22 -3.92
C PRO A 94 -20.79 7.18 -4.38
N LYS A 95 -21.21 8.37 -4.80
CA LYS A 95 -20.31 9.50 -4.97
C LYS A 95 -19.68 9.90 -3.63
N VAL A 96 -18.41 10.29 -3.68
CA VAL A 96 -17.68 10.88 -2.54
C VAL A 96 -17.11 12.23 -2.95
N LYS A 97 -16.73 13.06 -1.98
CA LYS A 97 -16.05 14.32 -2.27
C LYS A 97 -14.68 14.02 -2.91
N GLU A 98 -14.29 14.77 -3.92
CA GLU A 98 -12.95 14.65 -4.51
C GLU A 98 -11.83 14.82 -3.47
N GLY A 99 -10.72 14.12 -3.68
CA GLY A 99 -9.59 14.02 -2.75
C GLY A 99 -9.87 13.27 -1.43
N THR A 100 -11.03 12.64 -1.27
CA THR A 100 -11.43 11.98 -0.01
C THR A 100 -11.74 10.49 -0.16
N ALA A 101 -11.85 9.80 0.98
CA ALA A 101 -12.32 8.42 1.04
C ALA A 101 -13.42 8.26 2.10
N LEU A 102 -14.44 7.48 1.78
CA LEU A 102 -15.56 7.14 2.67
C LEU A 102 -15.40 5.70 3.16
N ALA A 103 -15.46 5.50 4.48
CA ALA A 103 -15.59 4.16 5.07
C ALA A 103 -17.04 3.68 4.97
N ALA A 104 -17.25 2.48 4.43
CA ALA A 104 -18.53 1.79 4.41
C ALA A 104 -18.39 0.38 5.00
N GLN A 105 -19.45 -0.13 5.60
CA GLN A 105 -19.55 -1.51 6.07
C GLN A 105 -20.44 -2.30 5.13
N LEU A 106 -19.88 -3.32 4.49
CA LEU A 106 -20.63 -4.34 3.74
C LEU A 106 -20.91 -5.51 4.68
N ILE A 107 -22.20 -5.78 4.88
CA ILE A 107 -22.70 -6.83 5.73
C ILE A 107 -23.41 -7.84 4.83
N VAL A 108 -23.04 -9.11 4.95
CA VAL A 108 -23.70 -10.24 4.26
C VAL A 108 -24.13 -11.25 5.31
N SER A 109 -25.39 -11.67 5.27
CA SER A 109 -25.98 -12.56 6.26
C SER A 109 -26.84 -13.64 5.62
N ALA A 110 -26.81 -14.84 6.19
CA ALA A 110 -27.68 -15.97 5.86
C ALA A 110 -28.09 -16.67 7.16
N GLY A 111 -29.39 -16.68 7.47
CA GLY A 111 -29.88 -17.08 8.79
C GLY A 111 -29.26 -16.22 9.90
N GLU A 112 -28.72 -16.87 10.93
CA GLU A 112 -28.02 -16.24 12.06
C GLU A 112 -26.54 -15.92 11.75
N VAL A 113 -26.02 -16.39 10.61
CA VAL A 113 -24.61 -16.22 10.25
C VAL A 113 -24.42 -14.90 9.54
N ARG A 114 -23.42 -14.14 9.96
CA ARG A 114 -23.11 -12.80 9.45
C ARG A 114 -21.62 -12.64 9.19
N HIS A 115 -21.30 -12.07 8.04
CA HIS A 115 -19.98 -11.57 7.70
C HIS A 115 -20.03 -10.05 7.55
N GLU A 116 -19.04 -9.37 8.13
CA GLU A 116 -18.91 -7.92 8.08
C GLU A 116 -17.54 -7.52 7.58
N GLN A 117 -17.50 -6.50 6.73
CA GLN A 117 -16.25 -5.96 6.25
C GLN A 117 -16.31 -4.46 5.99
N THR A 118 -15.24 -3.77 6.35
CA THR A 118 -14.98 -2.41 5.91
C THR A 118 -14.54 -2.37 4.45
N VAL A 119 -15.14 -1.45 3.71
CA VAL A 119 -14.78 -1.07 2.35
C VAL A 119 -14.50 0.42 2.31
N TRP A 120 -13.39 0.81 1.71
CA TRP A 120 -12.98 2.19 1.50
C TRP A 120 -13.33 2.64 0.09
N ILE A 121 -14.19 3.63 -0.03
CA ILE A 121 -14.65 4.20 -1.29
C ILE A 121 -13.89 5.50 -1.52
N PHE A 122 -12.97 5.50 -2.47
CA PHE A 122 -12.09 6.62 -2.77
C PHE A 122 -12.62 7.46 -3.93
N SER A 123 -12.41 8.77 -3.91
CA SER A 123 -12.59 9.57 -5.12
C SER A 123 -11.58 9.16 -6.18
N ARG A 124 -11.91 9.43 -7.46
CA ARG A 124 -11.04 9.07 -8.58
C ARG A 124 -9.81 9.96 -8.65
N ASP A 125 -9.94 11.24 -8.35
CA ASP A 125 -8.82 12.17 -8.26
C ASP A 125 -8.30 12.24 -6.81
N PRO A 126 -7.07 11.77 -6.53
CA PRO A 126 -6.46 11.90 -5.20
C PRO A 126 -5.79 13.27 -4.98
N PHE A 127 -5.68 14.10 -6.02
CA PHE A 127 -4.98 15.39 -6.03
C PHE A 127 -5.91 16.59 -5.91
N ALA A 128 -7.23 16.37 -5.91
CA ALA A 128 -8.20 17.44 -5.74
C ALA A 128 -7.91 18.28 -4.49
N ASP A 129 -8.02 19.60 -4.63
CA ASP A 129 -7.68 20.61 -3.61
C ASP A 129 -6.20 20.58 -3.15
N ARG A 130 -5.27 19.97 -3.91
CA ARG A 130 -3.85 19.87 -3.55
C ARG A 130 -2.87 20.54 -4.53
N HIS A 131 -3.37 21.34 -5.48
CA HIS A 131 -2.53 21.91 -6.54
C HIS A 131 -1.39 22.80 -6.01
N GLU A 132 -1.67 23.68 -5.03
CA GLU A 132 -0.64 24.52 -4.41
C GLU A 132 0.45 23.68 -3.72
N TRP A 133 0.05 22.63 -3.01
CA TRP A 133 0.99 21.70 -2.40
C TRP A 133 1.84 21.00 -3.47
N LEU A 134 1.24 20.47 -4.53
CA LEU A 134 1.98 19.82 -5.61
C LEU A 134 2.97 20.76 -6.31
N GLN A 135 2.58 22.01 -6.56
CA GLN A 135 3.50 23.03 -7.10
C GLN A 135 4.69 23.27 -6.17
N SER A 136 4.45 23.32 -4.85
CA SER A 136 5.51 23.52 -3.86
C SER A 136 6.54 22.39 -3.84
N LEU A 137 6.18 21.18 -4.33
CA LEU A 137 7.10 20.04 -4.36
C LEU A 137 8.19 20.16 -5.43
N LYS A 138 8.03 21.04 -6.43
CA LYS A 138 8.97 21.23 -7.54
C LYS A 138 9.48 19.89 -8.11
N LEU A 139 8.54 19.07 -8.61
CA LEU A 139 8.86 17.73 -9.07
C LEU A 139 9.72 17.78 -10.34
N SER A 140 10.90 17.16 -10.33
CA SER A 140 11.75 16.96 -11.50
C SER A 140 11.77 15.48 -11.87
N VAL A 141 11.43 15.14 -13.12
CA VAL A 141 11.14 13.77 -13.54
C VAL A 141 12.08 13.31 -14.64
N PHE A 142 12.90 12.31 -14.36
CA PHE A 142 13.68 11.57 -15.35
C PHE A 142 12.94 10.30 -15.75
N ASP A 143 12.31 10.33 -16.93
CA ASP A 143 11.49 9.23 -17.44
C ASP A 143 11.65 9.10 -18.97
N PRO A 144 12.76 8.50 -19.45
CA PRO A 144 12.94 8.21 -20.88
C PRO A 144 11.81 7.39 -21.53
N PRO A 145 11.22 6.36 -20.87
CA PRO A 145 10.03 5.67 -21.40
C PRO A 145 8.82 6.58 -21.61
N GLY A 146 8.57 7.50 -20.69
CA GLY A 146 7.59 8.59 -20.82
C GLY A 146 6.19 8.30 -20.26
N GLU A 147 5.92 7.07 -19.78
CA GLU A 147 4.62 6.72 -19.22
C GLU A 147 4.34 7.41 -17.88
N THR A 148 5.38 7.67 -17.07
CA THR A 148 5.23 8.41 -15.82
C THR A 148 4.93 9.88 -16.10
N LEU A 149 5.65 10.49 -17.05
CA LEU A 149 5.39 11.87 -17.49
C LEU A 149 3.97 12.02 -18.04
N LYS A 150 3.51 11.05 -18.83
CA LYS A 150 2.14 11.02 -19.35
C LYS A 150 1.13 10.93 -18.21
N MET A 151 1.31 10.02 -17.26
CA MET A 151 0.42 9.87 -16.10
C MET A 151 0.34 11.14 -15.25
N LEU A 152 1.48 11.80 -14.99
CA LEU A 152 1.52 13.06 -14.26
C LEU A 152 0.81 14.19 -15.01
N LYS A 153 1.01 14.28 -16.33
CA LYS A 153 0.33 15.25 -17.18
C LYS A 153 -1.18 15.02 -17.22
N ASP A 154 -1.63 13.78 -17.41
CA ASP A 154 -3.05 13.41 -17.50
C ASP A 154 -3.77 13.60 -16.15
N SER A 155 -3.01 13.68 -15.05
CA SER A 155 -3.52 13.94 -13.69
C SER A 155 -3.29 15.38 -13.21
N ASP A 156 -2.91 16.30 -14.11
CA ASP A 156 -2.64 17.72 -13.82
C ASP A 156 -1.64 17.94 -12.67
N VAL A 157 -0.65 17.04 -12.52
CA VAL A 157 0.42 17.15 -11.53
C VAL A 157 1.57 18.00 -12.10
N PRO A 158 1.89 19.16 -11.50
CA PRO A 158 3.00 20.01 -11.92
C PRO A 158 4.34 19.28 -11.85
N HIS A 159 5.11 19.32 -12.94
CA HIS A 159 6.43 18.70 -13.01
C HIS A 159 7.31 19.34 -14.08
N GLU A 160 8.62 19.20 -13.91
CA GLU A 160 9.64 19.49 -14.90
C GLU A 160 10.23 18.18 -15.44
N ARG A 161 10.42 18.08 -16.76
CA ARG A 161 11.05 16.92 -17.39
C ARG A 161 12.57 17.08 -17.45
N LEU A 162 13.29 16.15 -16.85
CA LEU A 162 14.72 15.96 -17.04
C LEU A 162 14.95 15.14 -18.32
N ARG A 163 15.61 15.72 -19.33
CA ARG A 163 15.79 15.09 -20.64
C ARG A 163 17.00 14.18 -20.73
N THR A 164 17.98 14.39 -19.87
CA THR A 164 19.26 13.67 -19.84
C THR A 164 19.56 13.22 -18.42
N ARG A 165 20.45 12.24 -18.28
CA ARG A 165 20.91 11.77 -16.98
C ARG A 165 21.66 12.88 -16.24
N GLU A 166 22.49 13.63 -16.97
CA GLU A 166 23.32 14.71 -16.43
C GLU A 166 22.47 15.80 -15.77
N ALA A 167 21.26 16.06 -16.28
CA ALA A 167 20.34 17.02 -15.68
C ALA A 167 19.83 16.59 -14.29
N VAL A 168 19.97 15.32 -13.90
CA VAL A 168 19.66 14.85 -12.53
C VAL A 168 20.65 15.44 -11.52
N ASP A 169 21.93 15.55 -11.89
CA ASP A 169 22.96 16.07 -10.99
C ASP A 169 22.81 17.58 -10.73
N ASP A 170 22.23 18.30 -11.69
CA ASP A 170 22.00 19.74 -11.62
C ASP A 170 20.83 20.12 -10.68
N VAL A 171 20.02 19.14 -10.25
CA VAL A 171 18.90 19.41 -9.34
C VAL A 171 19.43 19.71 -7.93
N THR A 172 18.98 20.84 -7.38
CA THR A 172 19.40 21.34 -6.06
C THR A 172 18.26 21.49 -5.06
N GLU A 173 17.00 21.43 -5.51
CA GLU A 173 15.80 21.57 -4.69
C GLU A 173 14.64 20.76 -5.28
N GLY A 174 13.56 20.59 -4.50
CA GLY A 174 12.38 19.83 -4.92
C GLY A 174 12.52 18.33 -4.72
N ILE A 175 11.76 17.54 -5.48
CA ILE A 175 11.80 16.07 -5.45
C ILE A 175 12.19 15.55 -6.83
N VAL A 176 13.16 14.64 -6.89
CA VAL A 176 13.50 13.93 -8.12
C VAL A 176 12.75 12.61 -8.20
N ILE A 177 12.09 12.37 -9.33
CA ILE A 177 11.40 11.11 -9.63
C ILE A 177 12.08 10.45 -10.82
N VAL A 178 12.50 9.20 -10.66
CA VAL A 178 12.85 8.31 -11.76
C VAL A 178 11.64 7.48 -12.12
N GLY A 179 11.20 7.62 -13.38
CA GLY A 179 9.98 7.02 -13.89
C GLY A 179 9.95 5.49 -13.82
N GLU A 180 8.75 4.95 -13.85
CA GLU A 180 8.51 3.51 -13.93
C GLU A 180 9.08 2.93 -15.24
N GLY A 181 9.74 1.77 -15.14
CA GLY A 181 10.31 1.10 -16.30
C GLY A 181 11.64 1.69 -16.81
N VAL A 182 12.22 2.67 -16.12
CA VAL A 182 13.59 3.13 -16.44
C VAL A 182 14.59 2.00 -16.22
N SER A 183 15.47 1.76 -17.20
CA SER A 183 16.52 0.74 -17.14
C SER A 183 17.80 1.34 -16.58
N LEU A 184 18.25 0.85 -15.42
CA LEU A 184 19.52 1.32 -14.85
C LEU A 184 20.72 0.82 -15.67
N LYS A 185 20.60 -0.32 -16.36
CA LYS A 185 21.66 -0.82 -17.27
C LYS A 185 21.96 0.14 -18.41
N LYS A 186 20.95 0.87 -18.90
CA LYS A 186 21.10 1.85 -19.99
C LYS A 186 21.59 3.22 -19.50
N HIS A 187 21.57 3.45 -18.19
CA HIS A 187 21.92 4.72 -17.57
C HIS A 187 22.96 4.45 -16.47
N ASP A 188 24.17 4.12 -16.91
CA ASP A 188 25.30 3.86 -16.02
C ASP A 188 25.54 5.06 -15.08
N GLY A 189 25.89 4.76 -13.83
CA GLY A 189 26.06 5.76 -12.77
C GLY A 189 24.78 6.36 -12.18
N LEU A 190 23.61 6.19 -12.80
CA LEU A 190 22.37 6.86 -12.35
C LEU A 190 22.04 6.62 -10.87
N ILE A 191 22.24 5.40 -10.35
CA ILE A 191 21.96 5.12 -8.93
C ILE A 191 22.91 5.87 -7.99
N ASP A 192 24.18 6.00 -8.38
CA ASP A 192 25.16 6.72 -7.58
C ASP A 192 24.86 8.22 -7.61
N ASP A 193 24.44 8.75 -8.76
CA ASP A 193 23.99 10.14 -8.92
C ASP A 193 22.78 10.42 -8.01
N LEU A 194 21.77 9.54 -8.01
CA LEU A 194 20.57 9.66 -7.18
C LEU A 194 20.87 9.55 -5.68
N ARG A 195 21.78 8.66 -5.27
CA ARG A 195 22.22 8.56 -3.87
C ARG A 195 23.00 9.78 -3.43
N SER A 196 23.89 10.28 -4.28
CA SER A 196 24.64 11.52 -4.05
C SER A 196 23.67 12.69 -3.89
N LEU A 197 22.69 12.80 -4.77
CA LEU A 197 21.63 13.81 -4.74
C LEU A 197 20.82 13.75 -3.44
N ALA A 198 20.39 12.55 -3.02
CA ALA A 198 19.69 12.35 -1.76
C ALA A 198 20.56 12.71 -0.53
N ALA A 199 21.84 12.33 -0.53
CA ALA A 199 22.78 12.71 0.52
C ALA A 199 23.00 14.23 0.60
N ARG A 200 22.84 14.97 -0.51
CA ARG A 200 22.89 16.45 -0.54
C ARG A 200 21.60 17.12 -0.05
N GLY A 201 20.55 16.36 0.24
CA GLY A 201 19.31 16.90 0.79
C GLY A 201 18.10 16.86 -0.14
N VAL A 202 18.25 16.42 -1.39
CA VAL A 202 17.14 16.40 -2.37
C VAL A 202 16.44 15.03 -2.31
N PRO A 203 15.16 14.96 -1.90
CA PRO A 203 14.44 13.69 -1.86
C PRO A 203 14.32 13.03 -3.24
N VAL A 204 14.50 11.71 -3.27
CA VAL A 204 14.45 10.91 -4.50
C VAL A 204 13.41 9.80 -4.41
N LEU A 205 12.65 9.60 -5.49
CA LEU A 205 11.75 8.48 -5.70
C LEU A 205 12.11 7.72 -6.98
N CYS A 206 12.48 6.44 -6.86
CA CYS A 206 12.56 5.53 -8.02
C CYS A 206 11.31 4.67 -8.09
N LEU A 207 10.60 4.69 -9.22
CA LEU A 207 9.45 3.84 -9.48
C LEU A 207 9.87 2.63 -10.31
N ALA A 208 9.52 1.43 -9.84
CA ALA A 208 9.61 0.11 -10.49
C ALA A 208 10.50 0.07 -11.75
N SER A 209 11.81 0.24 -11.57
CA SER A 209 12.78 0.22 -12.67
C SER A 209 12.74 -1.12 -13.41
N ALA A 210 13.02 -1.10 -14.71
CA ALA A 210 12.87 -2.28 -15.57
C ALA A 210 13.94 -3.34 -15.29
N ASP A 211 15.20 -2.92 -15.18
CA ASP A 211 16.35 -3.79 -14.96
C ASP A 211 17.54 -2.97 -14.42
N GLY A 212 18.56 -3.69 -13.94
CA GLY A 212 19.73 -3.07 -13.34
C GLY A 212 20.30 -3.86 -12.18
N GLU A 213 21.51 -3.50 -11.83
CA GLU A 213 22.18 -3.92 -10.61
C GLU A 213 23.00 -2.76 -10.07
N PHE A 214 23.19 -2.73 -8.75
CA PHE A 214 24.04 -1.76 -8.10
C PHE A 214 24.56 -2.33 -6.78
N SER A 215 25.77 -1.93 -6.41
CA SER A 215 26.35 -2.27 -5.11
C SER A 215 25.84 -1.32 -4.03
N PHE A 216 25.76 -1.78 -2.79
CA PHE A 216 25.64 -0.89 -1.63
C PHE A 216 27.05 -0.41 -1.28
N PRO A 217 27.33 0.91 -1.37
CA PRO A 217 28.69 1.41 -1.17
C PRO A 217 29.14 1.14 0.27
N SER A 218 30.36 0.64 0.43
CA SER A 218 31.00 0.40 1.72
C SER A 218 31.85 1.59 2.19
N ASP A 219 32.16 2.55 1.30
CA ASP A 219 33.21 3.58 1.46
C ASP A 219 32.73 5.04 1.28
N LYS A 220 31.53 5.28 0.77
CA LYS A 220 30.91 6.62 0.57
C LYS A 220 29.98 6.97 1.74
N PRO A 221 29.58 8.25 1.95
CA PRO A 221 28.71 8.62 3.08
C PRO A 221 27.50 7.70 3.12
N LEU A 222 27.49 6.82 4.12
CA LEU A 222 26.46 5.83 4.27
C LEU A 222 25.18 6.57 4.65
N ALA A 223 24.08 6.20 4.00
CA ALA A 223 22.77 6.41 4.56
C ALA A 223 22.82 5.98 6.04
N ALA A 224 22.24 6.79 6.93
CA ALA A 224 22.11 6.49 8.35
C ALA A 224 21.45 5.12 8.57
N SER A 225 20.50 4.79 7.69
CA SER A 225 19.86 3.49 7.64
C SER A 225 19.39 3.14 6.25
N VAL A 226 19.34 1.83 5.98
CA VAL A 226 18.67 1.26 4.82
C VAL A 226 17.62 0.28 5.32
N GLN A 227 16.37 0.45 4.87
CA GLN A 227 15.26 -0.40 5.24
C GLN A 227 14.73 -1.12 4.00
N LEU A 228 14.66 -2.45 4.07
CA LEU A 228 13.99 -3.28 3.06
C LEU A 228 12.65 -3.75 3.61
N ARG A 229 11.56 -3.52 2.88
CA ARG A 229 10.19 -3.81 3.34
C ARG A 229 9.40 -4.55 2.28
N ARG A 230 8.32 -5.25 2.70
CA ARG A 230 7.36 -5.89 1.79
C ARG A 230 6.19 -4.96 1.54
N SER A 231 5.09 -5.50 1.04
CA SER A 231 3.86 -4.75 0.79
C SER A 231 3.21 -4.20 2.06
N ASP A 232 3.66 -4.62 3.26
CA ASP A 232 3.18 -4.08 4.55
C ASP A 232 3.36 -2.55 4.65
N VAL A 233 4.38 -1.99 4.00
CA VAL A 233 4.64 -0.54 3.98
C VAL A 233 3.46 0.25 3.41
N ILE A 234 2.70 -0.30 2.46
CA ILE A 234 1.53 0.40 1.87
C ILE A 234 0.48 0.68 2.95
N ARG A 235 0.24 -0.30 3.86
CA ARG A 235 -0.70 -0.12 4.98
C ARG A 235 -0.14 0.76 6.09
N GLU A 236 1.18 0.81 6.25
CA GLU A 236 1.83 1.75 7.15
C GLU A 236 1.61 3.20 6.66
N LEU A 237 1.77 3.44 5.35
CA LEU A 237 1.53 4.75 4.73
C LEU A 237 0.06 5.14 4.78
N ASP A 238 -0.83 4.19 4.51
CA ASP A 238 -2.27 4.40 4.62
C ASP A 238 -3.02 3.06 4.80
N LYS A 239 -3.54 2.85 6.01
CA LYS A 239 -4.29 1.64 6.41
C LYS A 239 -5.52 1.34 5.55
N ARG A 240 -5.97 2.30 4.74
CA ARG A 240 -7.13 2.18 3.86
C ARG A 240 -6.79 1.53 2.52
N LEU A 241 -5.51 1.47 2.16
CA LEU A 241 -5.04 0.92 0.90
C LEU A 241 -4.88 -0.60 0.97
N ASP A 242 -5.15 -1.27 -0.15
CA ASP A 242 -5.08 -2.72 -0.23
C ASP A 242 -3.73 -3.21 -0.68
N THR A 243 -3.23 -4.22 0.01
CA THR A 243 -2.00 -4.93 -0.35
C THR A 243 -2.25 -6.34 -0.86
N ALA A 244 -3.49 -6.83 -0.73
CA ALA A 244 -3.80 -8.25 -0.90
C ALA A 244 -4.00 -8.67 -2.36
N MET A 245 -4.22 -7.72 -3.27
CA MET A 245 -4.54 -7.96 -4.68
C MET A 245 -3.73 -7.10 -5.63
N TRP A 246 -2.96 -6.14 -5.10
CA TRP A 246 -2.11 -5.29 -5.91
C TRP A 246 -0.67 -5.37 -5.42
N PRO A 247 0.30 -5.55 -6.34
CA PRO A 247 0.15 -5.73 -7.80
C PRO A 247 -0.54 -7.04 -8.23
N THR A 248 -1.38 -7.00 -9.29
CA THR A 248 -1.98 -8.20 -9.90
C THR A 248 -1.00 -8.80 -10.91
N GLY A 249 -0.21 -9.77 -10.46
CA GLY A 249 0.73 -10.50 -11.32
C GLY A 249 2.19 -10.02 -11.21
N ALA A 250 3.12 -10.92 -11.57
CA ALA A 250 4.56 -10.69 -11.40
C ALA A 250 5.10 -9.50 -12.21
N SER A 251 4.46 -9.14 -13.33
CA SER A 251 4.93 -8.07 -14.21
C SER A 251 4.86 -6.67 -13.59
N GLN A 252 3.98 -6.46 -12.61
CA GLN A 252 3.74 -5.19 -11.94
C GLN A 252 4.57 -5.02 -10.65
N LEU A 253 5.41 -6.01 -10.28
CA LEU A 253 6.32 -5.91 -9.13
C LEU A 253 7.77 -6.00 -9.61
N ARG A 254 8.56 -4.95 -9.35
CA ARG A 254 10.00 -4.87 -9.66
C ARG A 254 10.76 -4.56 -8.39
N GLY A 255 11.03 -5.61 -7.61
CA GLY A 255 11.73 -5.50 -6.34
C GLY A 255 13.26 -5.61 -6.49
N LEU A 256 13.93 -5.47 -5.36
CA LEU A 256 15.38 -5.69 -5.23
C LEU A 256 15.62 -7.08 -4.66
N ARG A 257 16.37 -7.90 -5.38
CA ARG A 257 17.02 -9.09 -4.82
C ARG A 257 18.39 -8.68 -4.32
N VAL A 258 18.63 -8.90 -3.03
CA VAL A 258 19.91 -8.55 -2.39
C VAL A 258 20.71 -9.82 -2.18
N THR A 259 21.92 -9.85 -2.73
CA THR A 259 22.86 -10.97 -2.59
C THR A 259 24.23 -10.46 -2.19
N SER A 260 25.01 -11.29 -1.50
CA SER A 260 26.44 -11.05 -1.31
C SER A 260 27.21 -11.54 -2.53
N ALA A 261 28.08 -10.71 -3.09
CA ALA A 261 29.00 -11.08 -4.15
C ALA A 261 30.42 -10.64 -3.77
N SER A 262 31.32 -11.60 -3.54
CA SER A 262 32.66 -11.35 -3.00
C SER A 262 32.60 -10.56 -1.68
N ASP A 263 33.10 -9.33 -1.65
CA ASP A 263 33.13 -8.44 -0.48
C ASP A 263 32.02 -7.36 -0.52
N ASP A 264 31.13 -7.41 -1.53
CA ASP A 264 30.07 -6.43 -1.72
C ASP A 264 28.68 -7.01 -1.49
N VAL A 265 27.78 -6.13 -1.07
CA VAL A 265 26.33 -6.38 -1.14
C VAL A 265 25.84 -5.79 -2.46
N VAL A 266 25.18 -6.62 -3.27
CA VAL A 266 24.65 -6.22 -4.57
C VAL A 266 23.13 -6.34 -4.54
N ALA A 267 22.45 -5.32 -5.02
CA ALA A 267 21.02 -5.36 -5.34
C ALA A 267 20.84 -5.53 -6.84
N THR A 268 20.05 -6.52 -7.25
CA THR A 268 19.62 -6.73 -8.63
C THR A 268 18.11 -6.56 -8.72
N ILE A 269 17.63 -5.85 -9.75
CA ILE A 269 16.21 -5.70 -10.01
C ILE A 269 15.62 -7.04 -10.46
N SER A 270 14.52 -7.46 -9.84
CA SER A 270 13.90 -8.77 -10.06
C SER A 270 12.37 -8.71 -9.89
N ASP A 271 11.67 -9.54 -10.65
CA ASP A 271 10.23 -9.84 -10.51
C ASP A 271 9.96 -11.11 -9.68
N ASP A 272 10.97 -11.66 -9.03
CA ASP A 272 10.78 -12.78 -8.12
C ASP A 272 9.87 -12.37 -6.96
N ALA A 273 8.95 -13.26 -6.58
CA ALA A 273 8.08 -13.08 -5.42
C ALA A 273 8.87 -12.80 -4.12
N ASN A 274 10.11 -13.27 -4.04
CA ASN A 274 11.00 -13.04 -2.90
C ASN A 274 11.80 -11.73 -2.97
N ALA A 275 11.70 -10.94 -4.03
CA ALA A 275 12.35 -9.63 -4.12
C ALA A 275 11.69 -8.61 -3.17
N TRP A 276 12.48 -7.65 -2.66
CA TRP A 276 11.99 -6.56 -1.81
C TRP A 276 11.40 -5.45 -2.67
N PRO A 277 10.07 -5.25 -2.68
CA PRO A 277 9.46 -4.20 -3.51
C PRO A 277 9.68 -2.80 -2.94
N TRP A 278 10.21 -2.67 -1.72
CA TRP A 278 10.48 -1.40 -1.08
C TRP A 278 11.88 -1.37 -0.53
N ALA A 279 12.60 -0.29 -0.82
CA ALA A 279 13.82 0.07 -0.11
C ALA A 279 13.83 1.57 0.20
N GLU A 280 14.31 1.94 1.37
CA GLU A 280 14.41 3.34 1.80
C GLU A 280 15.77 3.58 2.43
N TRP A 281 16.48 4.58 1.91
CA TRP A 281 17.72 5.09 2.48
C TRP A 281 17.40 6.42 3.17
N ASP A 282 17.65 6.47 4.48
CA ASP A 282 17.58 7.70 5.26
C ASP A 282 18.99 8.26 5.38
N TYR A 283 19.21 9.53 5.01
CA TYR A 283 20.50 10.17 5.14
C TYR A 283 20.54 11.04 6.40
N GLU A 284 21.70 11.08 7.07
CA GLU A 284 21.94 12.09 8.09
C GLU A 284 22.12 13.44 7.41
N THR A 285 21.38 14.45 7.85
CA THR A 285 21.75 15.83 7.54
C THR A 285 23.08 16.10 8.24
N GLY A 286 24.11 16.50 7.49
CA GLY A 286 25.40 16.88 8.07
C GLY A 286 25.25 17.93 9.18
N PRO A 287 26.27 18.14 10.04
CA PRO A 287 26.20 19.07 11.16
C PRO A 287 25.77 20.45 10.68
N MET A 288 24.50 20.76 10.93
CA MET A 288 23.87 21.98 10.45
C MET A 288 24.37 23.14 11.29
N SER A 289 24.84 24.19 10.62
CA SER A 289 25.39 25.39 11.24
C SER A 289 24.36 26.25 11.99
N ASP A 290 23.06 25.90 11.93
CA ASP A 290 21.98 26.67 12.53
C ASP A 290 20.93 25.75 13.22
N PRO A 291 21.01 25.54 14.55
CA PRO A 291 20.04 24.76 15.30
C PRO A 291 18.63 25.39 15.36
N ALA A 292 18.45 26.65 14.94
CA ALA A 292 17.13 27.28 14.88
C ALA A 292 16.34 26.88 13.61
N LYS A 293 17.01 26.27 12.63
CA LYS A 293 16.39 25.69 11.42
C LYS A 293 16.38 24.17 11.48
N MET A 294 16.04 23.62 12.66
CA MET A 294 15.89 22.20 12.89
C MET A 294 14.66 21.67 12.13
N ASP A 295 14.78 21.56 10.80
CA ASP A 295 13.86 20.76 10.00
C ASP A 295 14.19 19.30 10.33
N LEU A 296 13.26 18.61 10.99
CA LEU A 296 13.38 17.18 11.34
C LEU A 296 13.33 16.26 10.08
N SER A 297 13.16 16.90 8.94
CA SER A 297 13.54 16.56 7.57
C SER A 297 14.76 15.69 7.28
N ARG A 298 14.76 14.37 7.53
CA ARG A 298 15.84 13.54 6.96
C ARG A 298 15.67 13.39 5.44
N PRO A 299 16.67 13.71 4.62
CA PRO A 299 16.65 13.44 3.19
C PRO A 299 16.49 11.94 2.95
N ARG A 300 15.70 11.58 1.95
CA ARG A 300 15.33 10.20 1.67
C ARG A 300 15.51 9.86 0.22
N PHE A 301 15.98 8.64 0.00
CA PHE A 301 15.84 7.96 -1.29
C PHE A 301 14.90 6.77 -1.10
N ILE A 302 13.76 6.79 -1.78
CA ILE A 302 12.79 5.69 -1.78
C ILE A 302 12.87 4.97 -3.12
N TRP A 303 13.06 3.65 -3.05
CA TRP A 303 12.80 2.70 -4.12
C TRP A 303 11.41 2.09 -3.93
N CYS A 304 10.52 2.37 -4.88
CA CYS A 304 9.16 1.84 -4.91
C CYS A 304 9.01 0.90 -6.10
N GLY A 305 9.20 -0.39 -5.87
CA GLY A 305 9.05 -1.47 -6.84
C GLY A 305 7.60 -1.88 -7.13
N PHE A 306 6.61 -1.16 -6.60
CA PHE A 306 5.21 -1.39 -6.94
C PHE A 306 4.90 -0.64 -8.24
N GLY A 307 4.30 -1.32 -9.23
CA GLY A 307 3.97 -0.77 -10.54
C GLY A 307 2.81 0.23 -10.49
N ILE A 308 3.07 1.41 -9.93
CA ILE A 308 2.10 2.49 -9.71
C ILE A 308 1.56 3.02 -11.04
N VAL A 309 2.44 3.22 -12.02
CA VAL A 309 2.08 3.84 -13.30
C VAL A 309 1.31 2.83 -14.15
N THR A 310 1.82 1.61 -14.30
CA THR A 310 1.15 0.55 -15.07
C THR A 310 -0.22 0.21 -14.49
N ALA A 311 -0.39 0.26 -13.17
CA ALA A 311 -1.65 -0.07 -12.50
C ALA A 311 -2.53 1.14 -12.19
N TRP A 312 -2.24 2.33 -12.73
CA TRP A 312 -2.87 3.60 -12.35
C TRP A 312 -4.41 3.58 -12.38
N ASP A 313 -5.00 2.77 -13.28
CA ASP A 313 -6.44 2.62 -13.46
C ASP A 313 -7.03 1.33 -12.87
N ASP A 314 -6.20 0.43 -12.31
CA ASP A 314 -6.65 -0.86 -11.75
C ASP A 314 -7.46 -0.68 -10.45
N GLY A 315 -7.23 0.43 -9.73
CA GLY A 315 -7.96 0.74 -8.50
C GLY A 315 -7.42 1.97 -7.77
N PRO A 316 -7.94 2.28 -6.57
CA PRO A 316 -7.50 3.45 -5.81
C PRO A 316 -6.06 3.34 -5.29
N THR A 317 -5.60 2.13 -5.00
CA THR A 317 -4.32 1.92 -4.29
C THR A 317 -3.12 2.59 -4.98
N PRO A 318 -2.86 2.39 -6.29
CA PRO A 318 -1.74 3.03 -6.97
C PRO A 318 -1.76 4.56 -6.88
N ARG A 319 -2.93 5.16 -7.11
CA ARG A 319 -3.13 6.62 -7.11
C ARG A 319 -2.86 7.23 -5.74
N TYR A 320 -3.47 6.66 -4.72
CA TYR A 320 -3.34 7.17 -3.35
C TYR A 320 -1.99 6.82 -2.73
N LEU A 321 -1.39 5.68 -3.09
CA LEU A 321 -0.02 5.36 -2.70
C LEU A 321 0.96 6.39 -3.25
N PHE A 322 0.81 6.80 -4.51
CA PHE A 322 1.65 7.84 -5.09
C PHE A 322 1.58 9.15 -4.30
N VAL A 323 0.38 9.60 -3.91
CA VAL A 323 0.22 10.75 -3.01
C VAL A 323 0.95 10.54 -1.69
N LYS A 324 0.85 9.34 -1.08
CA LYS A 324 1.55 9.04 0.17
C LYS A 324 3.07 9.01 0.03
N LEU A 325 3.60 8.62 -1.12
CA LEU A 325 5.04 8.70 -1.42
C LEU A 325 5.50 10.15 -1.45
N LEU A 326 4.75 11.01 -2.14
CA LEU A 326 5.02 12.45 -2.18
C LEU A 326 4.92 13.08 -0.79
N GLU A 327 3.91 12.75 0.02
CA GLU A 327 3.80 13.19 1.42
C GLU A 327 5.02 12.74 2.26
N ARG A 328 5.46 11.49 2.10
CA ARG A 328 6.61 10.94 2.84
C ARG A 328 7.94 11.58 2.45
N LEU A 329 8.11 11.98 1.19
CA LEU A 329 9.31 12.67 0.70
C LEU A 329 9.29 14.17 1.01
N SER A 330 8.10 14.77 1.02
CA SER A 330 7.89 16.21 1.29
C SER A 330 7.71 16.54 2.76
N THR A 331 7.99 15.64 3.70
CA THR A 331 7.95 15.98 5.13
C THR A 331 9.07 16.97 5.55
N ASN A 332 9.75 17.60 4.59
CA ASN A 332 10.45 18.86 4.72
C ASN A 332 9.47 20.04 4.57
N SER A 333 9.51 20.95 5.55
CA SER A 333 9.22 22.39 5.41
C SER A 333 7.90 23.06 5.84
N ASP A 334 6.71 22.47 6.07
CA ASP A 334 5.59 23.35 6.54
C ASP A 334 4.32 22.74 7.21
N THR A 335 4.15 21.42 7.24
CA THR A 335 2.85 20.82 7.64
C THR A 335 2.55 20.78 9.14
N LEU A 336 3.54 21.07 10.01
CA LEU A 336 3.31 21.19 11.45
C LEU A 336 2.81 22.59 11.88
N SER A 337 2.95 23.61 11.04
CA SER A 337 2.49 24.98 11.36
C SER A 337 0.96 25.14 11.21
N LYS A 338 0.32 24.42 10.29
CA LYS A 338 -1.13 24.57 10.03
C LYS A 338 -2.02 23.49 10.62
N SER A 339 -1.50 22.31 10.98
CA SER A 339 -2.34 21.25 11.57
C SER A 339 -2.71 21.51 13.05
N ALA A 340 -2.03 22.43 13.74
CA ALA A 340 -2.37 22.84 15.11
C ALA A 340 -3.45 23.93 15.17
N ALA A 341 -3.85 24.52 14.02
CA ALA A 341 -4.83 25.61 13.96
C ALA A 341 -6.26 25.14 13.64
N THR A 342 -6.47 23.85 13.36
CA THR A 342 -7.79 23.33 12.93
C THR A 342 -8.16 22.01 13.61
N ARG A 343 -7.95 21.92 14.93
CA ARG A 343 -8.64 20.93 15.77
C ARG A 343 -9.49 21.62 16.82
#